data_AF-K9ZHY3-F1
#
_entry.id   AF-K9ZHY3-F1
#
_cell.length_a   1.000
_cell.length_b   1.000
_cell.length_c   1.000
_cell.angle_alpha   90.00
_cell.angle_beta   90.00
_cell.angle_gamma   90.00
#
_symmetry.space_group_name_H-M   'P 1'
#
loop_
_entity.id
_entity.type
_entity.pdbx_description
1 polymer ?
#
loop_
_entity_poly.entity_id
_entity_poly.type
_entity_poly.pdbx_seq_one_letter_code
_entity_poly.pdbx_strand_id
1 'polypeptide(L)'
;MMIKLTKRLFVLLLVVACNFLSPGITVASANNFFTSPQVIFTSFGEDTSDIIAFSVDDLTPQERQKLQAVRQRRNKEILAVLDSLQRTQLAHELHIGSNLNQALETLDLNSEQQELINSVIEFTNLKLKGIFSRHALLDGHK
;
A
#
# COMPACT_ATOMS: atom_id res chain seq x y z
N MET A 1 -48.36 -3.76 34.23
CA MET A 1 -47.65 -4.40 33.09
C MET A 1 -47.26 -3.39 32.00
N MET A 2 -47.09 -2.10 32.32
CA MET A 2 -46.82 -1.04 31.33
C MET A 2 -45.33 -0.69 31.22
N ILE A 3 -44.59 -0.79 32.34
CA ILE A 3 -43.16 -0.45 32.47
C ILE A 3 -42.24 -1.39 31.65
N LYS A 4 -42.62 -2.66 31.49
CA LYS A 4 -41.85 -3.62 30.68
C LYS A 4 -42.01 -3.34 29.17
N LEU A 5 -43.16 -2.82 28.76
CA LEU A 5 -43.45 -2.48 27.37
C LEU A 5 -42.68 -1.23 26.94
N THR A 6 -42.63 -0.19 27.80
CA THR A 6 -41.85 1.03 27.54
C THR A 6 -40.36 0.75 27.45
N LYS A 7 -39.80 -0.14 28.28
CA LYS A 7 -38.38 -0.56 28.14
C LYS A 7 -38.11 -1.25 26.80
N ARG A 8 -39.01 -2.13 26.33
CA ARG A 8 -38.85 -2.81 25.03
C ARG A 8 -38.93 -1.83 23.86
N LEU A 9 -39.84 -0.87 23.92
CA LEU A 9 -39.96 0.20 22.92
C LEU A 9 -38.71 1.08 22.88
N PHE A 10 -38.13 1.41 24.04
CA PHE A 10 -36.91 2.22 24.11
C PHE A 10 -35.69 1.50 23.52
N VAL A 11 -35.54 0.20 23.78
CA VAL A 11 -34.48 -0.62 23.19
C VAL A 11 -34.64 -0.71 21.67
N LEU A 12 -35.87 -0.90 21.18
CA LEU A 12 -36.14 -0.96 19.74
C LEU A 12 -35.82 0.38 19.05
N LEU A 13 -36.20 1.50 19.68
CA LEU A 13 -35.87 2.84 19.20
C LEU A 13 -34.36 3.08 19.12
N LEU A 14 -33.61 2.60 20.12
CA LEU A 14 -32.16 2.72 20.17
C LEU A 14 -31.49 1.95 19.01
N VAL A 15 -31.92 0.72 18.74
CA VAL A 15 -31.38 -0.09 17.64
C VAL A 15 -31.66 0.55 16.28
N VAL A 16 -32.88 1.09 16.08
CA VAL A 16 -33.23 1.78 14.83
C VAL A 16 -32.38 3.05 14.65
N ALA A 17 -32.19 3.84 15.70
CA ALA A 17 -31.35 5.03 15.65
C ALA A 17 -29.88 4.70 15.32
N CYS A 18 -29.32 3.63 15.89
CA CYS A 18 -27.96 3.19 15.58
C CYS A 18 -27.76 2.79 14.11
N ASN A 19 -28.77 2.18 13.46
CA ASN A 19 -28.70 1.83 12.04
C ASN A 19 -28.90 3.06 11.13
N PHE A 20 -29.60 4.09 11.59
CA PHE A 20 -29.82 5.32 10.81
C PHE A 20 -28.63 6.29 10.90
N LEU A 21 -27.85 6.24 11.99
CA LEU A 21 -26.65 7.05 12.20
C LEU A 21 -25.35 6.42 11.66
N SER A 22 -25.38 5.18 11.15
CA SER A 22 -24.22 4.62 10.47
C SER A 22 -24.08 5.30 9.10
N PRO A 23 -23.02 6.09 8.84
CA PRO A 23 -22.78 6.60 7.49
C PRO A 23 -22.65 5.40 6.56
N GLY A 24 -23.42 5.39 5.48
CA GLY A 24 -23.35 4.35 4.47
C GLY A 24 -21.89 4.21 4.03
N ILE A 25 -21.31 3.04 4.25
CA ILE A 25 -19.97 2.73 3.78
C ILE A 25 -20.08 2.55 2.27
N THR A 26 -20.01 3.65 1.53
CA THR A 26 -19.74 3.58 0.10
C THR A 26 -18.39 2.92 -0.06
N VAL A 27 -18.42 1.64 -0.44
CA VAL A 27 -17.24 0.93 -0.91
C VAL A 27 -16.77 1.72 -2.13
N ALA A 28 -15.67 2.45 -1.98
CA ALA A 28 -15.06 3.15 -3.08
C ALA A 28 -14.72 2.13 -4.17
N SER A 29 -15.39 2.27 -5.31
CA SER A 29 -15.01 1.68 -6.58
C SER A 29 -13.51 1.86 -6.80
N ALA A 30 -12.84 0.82 -7.33
CA ALA A 30 -11.45 0.90 -7.75
C ALA A 30 -11.32 1.93 -8.87
N ASN A 31 -11.09 3.17 -8.45
CA ASN A 31 -10.73 4.26 -9.33
C ASN A 31 -9.32 3.96 -9.85
N ASN A 32 -9.26 3.50 -11.11
CA ASN A 32 -8.03 3.33 -11.87
C ASN A 32 -7.38 4.70 -12.09
N PHE A 33 -6.68 5.21 -11.08
CA PHE A 33 -5.82 6.37 -11.18
C PHE A 33 -4.42 5.93 -10.82
N PHE A 34 -3.73 5.29 -11.78
CA PHE A 34 -2.28 5.28 -11.78
C PHE A 34 -1.78 5.46 -13.21
N THR A 35 -1.11 6.60 -13.39
CA THR A 35 -0.26 6.96 -14.51
C THR A 35 0.75 5.83 -14.77
N SER A 36 0.67 5.23 -15.96
CA SER A 36 1.52 4.16 -16.51
C SER A 36 1.59 2.85 -15.69
N PRO A 37 1.14 1.69 -16.22
CA PRO A 37 1.13 0.41 -15.51
C PRO A 37 2.50 -0.28 -15.48
N GLN A 38 3.60 0.47 -15.63
CA GLN A 38 4.94 -0.08 -15.55
C GLN A 38 5.39 -0.12 -14.09
N VAL A 39 5.57 -1.32 -13.54
CA VAL A 39 6.33 -1.48 -12.31
C VAL A 39 7.80 -1.44 -12.69
N ILE A 40 8.43 -0.29 -12.47
CA ILE A 40 9.87 -0.14 -12.61
C ILE A 40 10.48 -0.58 -11.28
N PHE A 41 11.19 -1.71 -11.27
CA PHE A 41 12.04 -2.12 -10.15
C PHE A 41 13.37 -1.38 -10.26
N THR A 42 13.49 -0.22 -9.61
CA THR A 42 14.76 0.50 -9.52
C THR A 42 15.42 0.20 -8.17
N SER A 43 16.63 -0.38 -8.19
CA SER A 43 17.54 -0.26 -7.06
C SER A 43 17.99 1.20 -6.95
N PHE A 44 17.93 1.78 -5.75
CA PHE A 44 18.64 3.02 -5.46
C PHE A 44 20.12 2.69 -5.36
N GLY A 45 20.78 2.59 -6.51
CA GLY A 45 22.19 2.29 -6.65
C GLY A 45 22.59 2.51 -8.09
N GLU A 46 23.72 3.19 -8.29
CA GLU A 46 24.21 3.79 -9.56
C GLU A 46 24.37 2.80 -10.74
N ASP A 47 24.16 1.50 -10.52
CA ASP A 47 24.19 0.45 -11.53
C ASP A 47 22.80 0.12 -12.10
N THR A 48 22.42 0.91 -13.10
CA THR A 48 21.18 0.83 -13.90
C THR A 48 21.05 -0.43 -14.79
N SER A 49 21.81 -1.50 -14.57
CA SER A 49 21.92 -2.63 -15.50
C SER A 49 20.89 -3.75 -15.30
N ASP A 50 20.12 -3.73 -14.21
CA ASP A 50 19.26 -4.85 -13.80
C ASP A 50 17.80 -4.43 -13.53
N ILE A 51 17.33 -3.40 -14.25
CA ILE A 51 15.94 -2.94 -14.18
C ILE A 51 15.07 -3.95 -14.92
N ILE A 52 14.39 -4.81 -14.17
CA ILE A 52 13.32 -5.61 -14.73
C ILE A 52 12.05 -4.76 -14.71
N ALA A 53 11.70 -4.18 -15.85
CA ALA A 53 10.46 -3.46 -16.03
C ALA A 53 9.38 -4.44 -16.50
N PHE A 54 8.34 -4.63 -15.70
CA PHE A 54 7.18 -5.42 -16.10
C PHE A 54 5.92 -4.54 -16.09
N SER A 55 5.03 -4.80 -17.03
CA SER A 55 3.68 -4.27 -16.93
C SER A 55 2.93 -5.00 -15.81
N VAL A 56 2.27 -4.27 -14.90
CA VAL A 56 1.36 -4.87 -13.91
C VAL A 56 0.29 -5.72 -14.61
N ASP A 57 -0.10 -5.32 -15.81
CA ASP A 57 -1.17 -5.97 -16.56
C ASP A 57 -0.81 -7.38 -17.04
N ASP A 58 0.48 -7.64 -17.25
CA ASP A 58 0.98 -8.94 -17.71
C ASP A 58 1.13 -9.95 -16.56
N LEU A 59 1.11 -9.48 -15.30
CA LEU A 59 1.23 -10.34 -14.13
C LEU A 59 0.00 -11.24 -13.96
N THR A 60 0.25 -12.52 -13.67
CA THR A 60 -0.80 -13.46 -13.28
C THR A 60 -1.49 -13.01 -11.98
N PRO A 61 -2.75 -13.42 -11.71
CA PRO A 61 -3.42 -13.07 -10.46
C PRO A 61 -2.63 -13.45 -9.20
N GLN A 62 -1.92 -14.59 -9.22
CA GLN A 62 -1.09 -15.03 -8.11
C GLN A 62 0.15 -14.14 -7.91
N GLU A 63 0.77 -13.70 -9.00
CA GLU A 63 1.89 -12.75 -9.00
C GLU A 63 1.47 -11.38 -8.47
N ARG A 64 0.29 -10.89 -8.86
CA ARG A 64 -0.29 -9.65 -8.32
C ARG A 64 -0.51 -9.73 -6.82
N GLN A 65 -1.02 -10.86 -6.32
CA GLN A 65 -1.18 -11.07 -4.87
C GLN A 65 0.17 -11.06 -4.14
N LYS A 66 1.19 -11.72 -4.69
CA LYS A 66 2.54 -11.70 -4.12
C LYS A 66 3.13 -10.29 -4.13
N LEU A 67 2.97 -9.53 -5.22
CA LEU A 67 3.39 -8.14 -5.31
C LEU A 67 2.75 -7.29 -4.21
N GLN A 68 1.43 -7.40 -4.04
CA GLN A 68 0.71 -6.67 -3.00
C GLN A 68 1.18 -7.05 -1.60
N ALA A 69 1.38 -8.33 -1.32
CA ALA A 69 1.88 -8.80 -0.03
C ALA A 69 3.28 -8.25 0.28
N VAL A 70 4.17 -8.22 -0.71
CA VAL A 70 5.51 -7.65 -0.56
C VAL A 70 5.43 -6.13 -0.33
N ARG A 71 4.62 -5.41 -1.10
CA ARG A 71 4.42 -3.96 -0.91
C ARG A 71 3.84 -3.62 0.46
N GLN A 72 2.85 -4.37 0.94
CA GLN A 72 2.28 -4.18 2.28
C GLN A 72 3.33 -4.38 3.38
N ARG A 73 4.16 -5.43 3.23
CA ARG A 73 5.25 -5.69 4.18
C ARG A 73 6.28 -4.56 4.17
N ARG A 74 6.76 -4.15 3.00
CA ARG A 74 7.67 -3.01 2.84
C ARG A 74 7.11 -1.76 3.51
N ASN A 75 5.84 -1.44 3.27
CA ASN A 75 5.20 -0.27 3.87
C ASN A 75 5.18 -0.36 5.41
N LYS A 76 4.92 -1.55 5.96
CA LYS A 76 4.97 -1.77 7.42
C LYS A 76 6.39 -1.58 7.99
N GLU A 77 7.40 -2.08 7.28
CA GLU A 77 8.81 -1.95 7.68
C GLU A 77 9.27 -0.48 7.62
N ILE A 78 8.92 0.25 6.56
CA ILE A 78 9.18 1.70 6.46
C ILE A 78 8.50 2.45 7.60
N LEU A 79 7.21 2.20 7.85
CA LEU A 79 6.49 2.86 8.95
C LEU A 79 7.14 2.59 10.31
N ALA A 80 7.75 1.41 10.52
CA ALA A 80 8.43 1.09 11.77
C ALA A 80 9.69 1.94 12.01
N VAL A 81 10.36 2.40 10.95
CA VAL A 81 11.54 3.27 11.00
C VAL A 81 11.18 4.74 11.27
N LEU A 82 10.01 5.17 10.79
CA LEU A 82 9.56 6.56 10.88
C LEU A 82 8.98 6.90 12.26
N ASP A 83 9.12 8.16 12.66
CA ASP A 83 8.44 8.72 13.82
C ASP A 83 6.96 9.08 13.54
N SER A 84 6.24 9.54 14.57
CA SER A 84 4.81 9.87 14.43
C SER A 84 4.53 11.01 13.44
N LEU A 85 5.38 12.03 13.38
CA LEU A 85 5.19 13.19 12.52
C LEU A 85 5.46 12.79 11.07
N GLN A 86 6.59 12.13 10.83
CA GLN A 86 6.99 11.59 9.54
C GLN A 86 5.95 10.62 8.98
N ARG A 87 5.36 9.74 9.81
CA ARG A 87 4.26 8.86 9.38
C ARG A 87 3.03 9.63 8.90
N THR A 88 2.70 10.73 9.57
CA THR A 88 1.56 11.57 9.22
C THR A 88 1.80 12.30 7.91
N GLN A 89 3.00 12.86 7.73
CA GLN A 89 3.41 13.51 6.49
C GLN A 89 3.46 12.52 5.32
N LEU A 90 4.03 11.33 5.53
CA LEU A 90 4.02 10.26 4.52
C LEU A 90 2.60 9.88 4.11
N ALA A 91 1.68 9.73 5.06
CA ALA A 91 0.29 9.42 4.76
C ALA A 91 -0.40 10.55 3.97
N HIS A 92 -0.08 11.80 4.27
CA HIS A 92 -0.58 12.96 3.53
C HIS A 92 -0.09 12.96 2.08
N GLU A 93 1.21 12.81 1.85
CA GLU A 93 1.80 12.74 0.51
C GLU A 93 1.21 11.61 -0.34
N LEU A 94 1.08 10.42 0.25
CA LEU A 94 0.46 9.29 -0.43
C LEU A 94 -1.03 9.54 -0.74
N HIS A 95 -1.73 10.30 0.10
CA HIS A 95 -3.13 10.63 -0.10
C HIS A 95 -3.34 11.62 -1.25
N ILE A 96 -2.42 12.58 -1.43
CA ILE A 96 -2.48 13.57 -2.53
C ILE A 96 -1.98 13.01 -3.87
N GLY A 97 -1.53 11.75 -3.89
CA GLY A 97 -1.17 11.02 -5.10
C GLY A 97 0.33 10.92 -5.38
N SER A 98 1.19 11.39 -4.47
CA SER A 98 2.64 11.18 -4.56
C SER A 98 2.94 9.68 -4.52
N ASN A 99 3.86 9.21 -5.35
CA ASN A 99 4.33 7.83 -5.23
C ASN A 99 5.23 7.68 -3.98
N LEU A 100 5.49 6.44 -3.54
CA LEU A 100 6.23 6.20 -2.30
C LEU A 100 7.62 6.87 -2.30
N ASN A 101 8.37 6.82 -3.41
CA ASN A 101 9.71 7.39 -3.46
C ASN A 101 9.65 8.92 -3.35
N GLN A 102 8.75 9.55 -4.11
CA GLN A 102 8.49 11.00 -4.00
C GLN A 102 8.08 11.39 -2.59
N ALA A 103 7.16 10.64 -1.97
CA ALA A 103 6.71 10.92 -0.62
C ALA A 103 7.84 10.79 0.41
N LEU A 104 8.74 9.80 0.24
CA LEU A 104 9.90 9.63 1.11
C LEU A 104 10.93 10.76 0.97
N GLU A 105 11.11 11.31 -0.23
CA GLU A 105 12.01 12.46 -0.49
C GLU A 105 11.55 13.75 0.22
N THR A 106 10.25 13.88 0.53
CA THR A 106 9.72 15.05 1.26
C THR A 106 9.91 14.98 2.77
N LEU A 107 10.26 13.79 3.31
CA LEU A 107 10.43 13.59 4.73
C LEU A 107 11.80 14.08 5.17
N ASP A 108 11.84 14.77 6.30
CA ASP A 108 13.10 15.10 6.99
C ASP A 108 13.62 13.85 7.72
N LEU A 109 14.32 12.98 6.97
CA LEU A 109 14.89 11.73 7.47
C LEU A 109 16.33 11.95 7.94
N ASN A 110 16.67 11.42 9.11
CA ASN A 110 18.06 11.35 9.50
C ASN A 110 18.82 10.25 8.71
N SER A 111 20.15 10.28 8.77
CA SER A 111 21.01 9.36 8.01
C SER A 111 20.73 7.88 8.31
N GLU A 112 20.44 7.53 9.57
CA GLU A 112 20.14 6.15 9.97
C GLU A 112 18.79 5.69 9.40
N GLN A 113 17.76 6.54 9.49
CA GLN A 113 16.45 6.27 8.90
C GLN A 113 16.54 6.09 7.39
N GLN A 114 17.34 6.92 6.72
CA GLN A 114 17.56 6.82 5.28
C GLN A 114 18.23 5.50 4.90
N GLU A 115 19.28 5.09 5.61
CA GLU A 115 19.97 3.81 5.38
C GLU A 115 19.04 2.61 5.60
N LEU A 116 18.24 2.63 6.68
CA LEU A 116 17.28 1.57 6.97
C LEU A 116 16.18 1.48 5.91
N ILE A 117 15.64 2.62 5.48
CA ILE A 117 14.61 2.66 4.43
C ILE A 117 15.18 2.16 3.09
N ASN A 118 16.39 2.58 2.73
CA ASN A 118 17.07 2.10 1.52
C ASN A 118 17.27 0.58 1.56
N SER A 119 17.71 0.04 2.70
CA SER A 119 17.88 -1.40 2.89
C SER A 119 16.55 -2.16 2.74
N VAL A 120 15.45 -1.61 3.26
CA VAL A 120 14.10 -2.18 3.10
C VAL A 120 13.66 -2.18 1.62
N ILE A 121 13.97 -1.12 0.88
CA ILE A 121 13.68 -1.01 -0.55
C ILE A 121 14.51 -2.03 -1.35
N GLU A 122 15.82 -2.13 -1.09
CA GLU A 122 16.70 -3.11 -1.74
C GLU A 122 16.26 -4.54 -1.49
N PHE A 123 15.98 -4.89 -0.23
CA PHE A 123 15.47 -6.22 0.13
C PHE A 123 14.15 -6.52 -0.57
N THR A 124 13.27 -5.51 -0.67
CA THR A 124 12.01 -5.63 -1.41
C THR A 124 12.27 -5.91 -2.88
N ASN A 125 13.19 -5.19 -3.52
CA ASN A 125 13.55 -5.39 -4.92
C ASN A 125 14.12 -6.79 -5.16
N LEU A 126 15.02 -7.28 -4.31
CA LEU A 126 15.57 -8.63 -4.38
C LEU A 126 14.46 -9.70 -4.28
N LYS A 127 13.49 -9.49 -3.39
CA LYS A 127 12.36 -10.40 -3.22
C LYS A 127 11.47 -10.44 -4.46
N LEU A 128 11.20 -9.29 -5.05
CA LEU A 128 10.41 -9.18 -6.28
C LEU A 128 11.16 -9.78 -7.47
N LYS A 129 12.47 -9.56 -7.60
CA LYS A 129 13.33 -10.24 -8.57
C LYS A 129 13.24 -11.75 -8.45
N GLY A 130 13.26 -12.30 -7.23
CA GLY A 130 13.06 -13.72 -6.98
C GLY A 130 11.69 -14.22 -7.46
N ILE A 131 10.61 -13.50 -7.12
CA ILE A 131 9.23 -13.87 -7.48
C ILE A 131 9.01 -13.85 -8.99
N PHE A 132 9.50 -12.82 -9.68
CA PHE A 132 9.26 -12.59 -11.11
C PHE A 132 10.37 -13.09 -12.03
N SER A 133 11.42 -13.72 -11.49
CA SER A 133 12.50 -14.34 -12.27
C SER A 133 11.97 -15.25 -13.38
N ARG A 134 10.91 -16.01 -13.10
CA ARG A 134 10.26 -16.90 -14.09
C ARG A 134 9.45 -16.16 -15.14
N HIS A 135 8.90 -14.99 -14.80
CA HIS A 135 8.14 -14.14 -15.72
C HIS A 135 9.07 -13.53 -16.77
N ALA A 136 10.23 -13.00 -16.34
CA ALA A 136 11.25 -12.47 -17.25
C ALA A 136 11.79 -13.52 -18.23
N LEU A 137 11.93 -14.77 -17.79
CA LEU A 137 12.35 -15.88 -18.67
C LEU A 137 11.31 -16.23 -19.73
N LEU A 138 10.02 -15.97 -19.47
CA LEU A 138 8.94 -16.20 -20.43
C LEU A 138 8.85 -15.06 -21.47
N ASP A 139 9.14 -13.82 -21.08
CA ASP A 139 9.16 -12.68 -22.00
C ASP A 139 10.38 -12.65 -22.93
N GLY A 140 11.53 -13.20 -22.49
CA GLY A 140 12.75 -13.28 -23.31
C GLY A 140 12.69 -14.27 -24.48
N HIS A 141 11.58 -14.99 -24.65
CA HIS A 141 11.37 -15.97 -25.72
C HIS A 141 10.45 -15.46 -26.85
N LYS A 142 10.18 -14.16 -26.93
CA LYS A 142 9.37 -13.54 -27.98
C LYS A 142 10.20 -12.89 -29.08
#